data_AF-A0A8K2A7X3-F1
#
_entry.id   AF-A0A8K2A7X3-F1
#
_cell.length_a   1.000
_cell.length_b   1.000
_cell.length_c   1.000
_cell.angle_alpha   90.00
_cell.angle_beta   90.00
_cell.angle_gamma   90.00
#
_symmetry.space_group_name_H-M   'P 1'
#
loop_
_entity.id
_entity.type
_entity.pdbx_description
1 polymer ?
#
loop_
_entity_poly.entity_id
_entity_poly.type
_entity_poly.pdbx_seq_one_letter_code
_entity_poly.pdbx_strand_id
1 'polypeptide(L)'
;MFPKHIACVTESRQALAPYNFVELPDQVVQAQPIPDGDRYHPDRHTGKIECILTTESPIYTRCGWSQEDFAQYGDKAFHELPNEIQQKRANFFINPVTQQPIIPGSSLRGMLRTLVEIVSFSKIDEVADSQLIYRAVGDTTSLGERYRERLLKNLRNNEYIFLMQAGYKLLSI
;
A
#
# COMPACT_ATOMS: atom_id res chain seq x y z
N MET A 1 21.02 -28.76 9.36
CA MET A 1 20.60 -28.11 10.62
C MET A 1 20.33 -26.65 10.30
N PHE A 2 19.17 -26.11 10.67
CA PHE A 2 18.90 -24.69 10.44
C PHE A 2 19.84 -23.84 11.30
N PRO A 3 20.30 -22.68 10.79
CA PRO A 3 21.12 -21.77 11.57
C PRO A 3 20.34 -21.34 12.82
N LYS A 4 20.94 -21.54 13.99
CA LYS A 4 20.44 -21.11 15.29
C LYS A 4 21.14 -19.84 15.72
N HIS A 5 20.51 -19.07 16.60
CA HIS A 5 21.18 -17.90 17.15
C HIS A 5 22.36 -18.35 18.01
N ILE A 6 23.38 -17.51 18.02
CA ILE A 6 24.53 -17.69 18.87
C ILE A 6 24.07 -17.31 20.29
N ALA A 7 24.10 -18.27 21.22
CA ALA A 7 23.59 -18.07 22.59
C ALA A 7 24.33 -16.98 23.38
N CYS A 8 25.58 -16.66 23.01
CA CYS A 8 26.37 -15.62 23.64
C CYS A 8 27.09 -14.78 22.58
N VAL A 9 26.72 -13.50 22.48
CA VAL A 9 27.33 -12.52 21.57
C VAL A 9 28.12 -11.52 22.41
N THR A 10 29.39 -11.32 22.06
CA THR A 10 30.28 -10.33 22.70
C THR A 10 29.70 -8.93 22.58
N GLU A 11 29.85 -8.08 23.60
CA GLU A 11 29.26 -6.72 23.64
C GLU A 11 29.54 -5.89 22.37
N SER A 12 30.75 -5.96 21.82
CA SER A 12 31.15 -5.24 20.60
C SER A 12 30.43 -5.68 19.32
N ARG A 13 29.67 -6.78 19.36
CA ARG A 13 28.93 -7.37 18.23
C ARG A 13 27.43 -7.47 18.50
N GLN A 14 26.95 -6.97 19.65
CA GLN A 14 25.53 -6.96 19.96
C GLN A 14 24.83 -5.90 19.11
N ALA A 15 23.85 -6.34 18.30
CA ALA A 15 22.96 -5.43 17.61
C ALA A 15 21.86 -4.98 18.58
N LEU A 16 21.79 -3.67 18.88
CA LEU A 16 20.79 -3.07 19.79
C LEU A 16 19.49 -2.69 19.07
N ALA A 17 19.28 -3.14 17.83
CA ALA A 17 18.12 -2.76 17.05
C ALA A 17 16.84 -3.43 17.61
N PRO A 18 15.67 -2.74 17.58
CA PRO A 18 14.42 -3.20 18.19
C PRO A 18 13.74 -4.37 17.44
N TYR A 19 14.41 -4.99 16.49
CA TYR A 19 13.89 -6.13 15.75
C TYR A 19 14.40 -7.41 16.36
N ASN A 20 13.48 -8.18 16.96
CA ASN A 20 13.75 -9.53 17.41
C ASN A 20 13.81 -10.44 16.18
N PHE A 21 15.02 -10.73 15.69
CA PHE A 21 15.19 -11.89 14.82
C PHE A 21 14.71 -13.10 15.60
N VAL A 22 13.77 -13.84 15.04
CA VAL A 22 13.26 -15.09 15.59
C VAL A 22 13.97 -16.25 14.89
N GLU A 23 14.39 -17.24 15.65
CA GLU A 23 15.03 -18.42 15.09
C GLU A 23 14.08 -19.13 14.13
N LEU A 24 14.66 -19.71 13.06
CA LEU A 24 13.90 -20.61 12.23
C LEU A 24 13.46 -21.84 13.06
N PRO A 25 12.21 -22.30 12.90
CA PRO A 25 11.72 -23.47 13.60
C PRO A 25 12.53 -24.72 13.22
N ASP A 26 12.68 -25.65 14.16
CA ASP A 26 13.45 -26.88 13.95
C ASP A 26 12.85 -27.78 12.88
N GLN A 27 11.55 -27.66 12.68
CA GLN A 27 10.78 -28.41 11.69
C GLN A 27 10.28 -27.46 10.60
N VAL A 28 10.60 -27.79 9.35
CA VAL A 28 9.97 -27.16 8.19
C VAL A 28 8.50 -27.54 8.19
N VAL A 29 7.63 -26.55 8.41
CA VAL A 29 6.20 -26.72 8.17
C VAL A 29 6.03 -26.85 6.66
N GLN A 30 5.55 -28.01 6.22
CA GLN A 30 5.24 -28.23 4.81
C GLN A 30 4.15 -27.27 4.39
N ALA A 31 4.42 -26.47 3.36
CA ALA A 31 3.41 -25.59 2.80
C ALA A 31 2.29 -26.45 2.20
N GLN A 32 1.08 -25.89 2.20
CA GLN A 32 -0.01 -26.46 1.42
C GLN A 32 0.41 -26.46 -0.06
N PRO A 33 -0.04 -27.46 -0.86
CA PRO A 33 0.23 -27.45 -2.29
C PRO A 33 -0.22 -26.12 -2.88
N ILE A 34 0.68 -25.50 -3.65
CA ILE A 34 0.41 -24.21 -4.28
C ILE A 34 -0.77 -24.44 -5.23
N PRO A 35 -1.85 -23.62 -5.14
CA PRO A 35 -2.94 -23.71 -6.10
C PRO A 35 -2.42 -23.53 -7.52
N ASP A 36 -3.02 -24.22 -8.49
CA ASP A 36 -2.67 -24.00 -9.89
C ASP A 36 -2.88 -22.52 -10.26
N GLY A 37 -1.90 -21.93 -10.95
CA GLY A 37 -1.88 -20.49 -11.25
C GLY A 37 -2.99 -20.04 -12.20
N ASP A 38 -3.74 -20.98 -12.79
CA ASP A 38 -4.84 -20.74 -13.71
C ASP A 38 -6.22 -20.90 -13.04
N ARG A 39 -6.30 -21.40 -11.79
CA ARG A 39 -7.57 -21.68 -11.10
C ARG A 39 -7.58 -21.19 -9.67
N TYR A 40 -8.52 -20.28 -9.39
CA TYR A 40 -8.76 -19.75 -8.05
C TYR A 40 -9.48 -20.74 -7.11
N HIS A 41 -10.29 -21.65 -7.67
CA HIS A 41 -11.00 -22.70 -6.92
C HIS A 41 -11.31 -23.90 -7.83
N PRO A 42 -11.07 -25.16 -7.41
CA PRO A 42 -11.20 -26.36 -8.25
C PRO A 42 -12.64 -26.59 -8.73
N ASP A 43 -13.64 -26.24 -7.92
CA ASP A 43 -15.06 -26.45 -8.27
C ASP A 43 -15.74 -25.25 -8.94
N ARG A 44 -14.98 -24.21 -9.31
CA ARG A 44 -15.55 -23.03 -9.97
C ARG A 44 -15.18 -23.01 -11.45
N HIS A 45 -16.07 -22.43 -12.24
CA HIS A 45 -15.86 -22.20 -13.66
C HIS A 45 -15.14 -20.86 -13.87
N THR A 46 -14.10 -20.88 -14.69
CA THR A 46 -13.52 -19.68 -15.28
C THR A 46 -14.25 -19.40 -16.59
N GLY A 47 -14.51 -18.13 -16.90
CA GLY A 47 -15.21 -17.74 -18.12
C GLY A 47 -14.91 -16.30 -18.51
N LYS A 48 -15.40 -15.90 -19.69
CA LYS A 48 -15.29 -14.54 -20.21
C LYS A 48 -16.66 -13.90 -20.21
N ILE A 49 -16.77 -12.71 -19.65
CA ILE A 49 -17.96 -11.86 -19.80
C ILE A 49 -17.62 -10.85 -20.89
N GLU A 50 -18.35 -10.91 -22.01
CA GLU A 50 -18.27 -9.93 -23.08
C GLU A 50 -19.46 -9.00 -22.96
N CYS A 51 -19.20 -7.69 -22.95
CA CYS A 51 -20.24 -6.68 -22.93
C CYS A 51 -19.83 -5.47 -23.76
N ILE A 52 -20.85 -4.77 -24.27
CA ILE A 52 -20.69 -3.50 -24.98
C ILE A 52 -21.19 -2.41 -24.03
N LEU A 53 -20.33 -1.43 -23.77
CA LEU A 53 -20.67 -0.26 -22.95
C LEU A 53 -20.89 0.95 -23.87
N THR A 54 -22.02 1.62 -23.70
CA THR A 54 -22.33 2.87 -24.40
C THR A 54 -22.15 4.03 -23.43
N THR A 55 -21.47 5.09 -23.87
CA THR A 55 -21.30 6.31 -23.09
C THR A 55 -22.58 7.14 -23.17
N GLU A 56 -23.34 7.21 -22.07
CA GLU A 56 -24.54 8.07 -21.95
C GLU A 56 -24.20 9.55 -21.76
N SER A 57 -22.95 9.86 -21.41
CA SER A 57 -22.43 11.22 -21.25
C SER A 57 -20.94 11.28 -21.67
N PRO A 58 -20.40 12.48 -21.96
CA PRO A 58 -18.98 12.62 -22.25
C PRO A 58 -18.11 12.04 -21.12
N ILE A 59 -17.22 11.12 -21.48
CA ILE A 59 -16.32 10.47 -20.53
C ILE A 59 -14.90 10.98 -20.72
N TYR A 60 -14.18 11.14 -19.61
CA TYR A 60 -12.78 11.52 -19.58
C TYR A 60 -11.95 10.47 -18.83
N THR A 61 -10.95 9.90 -19.50
CA THR A 61 -9.97 8.99 -18.90
C THR A 61 -8.58 9.54 -19.07
N ARG A 62 -7.95 9.94 -17.98
CA ARG A 62 -6.60 10.53 -18.00
C ARG A 62 -5.53 9.51 -18.40
N CYS A 63 -4.57 9.94 -19.22
CA CYS A 63 -3.35 9.19 -19.49
C CYS A 63 -2.29 9.37 -18.39
N GLY A 64 -1.47 8.33 -18.18
CA GLY A 64 -0.26 8.46 -17.37
C GLY A 64 0.80 9.34 -18.03
N TRP A 65 1.78 9.76 -17.25
CA TRP A 65 2.98 10.42 -17.79
C TRP A 65 3.92 9.41 -18.45
N SER A 66 4.71 9.87 -19.43
CA SER A 66 5.92 9.14 -19.81
C SER A 66 6.96 9.21 -18.69
N GLN A 67 7.98 8.35 -18.73
CA GLN A 67 9.03 8.36 -17.71
C GLN A 67 9.80 9.69 -17.73
N GLU A 68 10.07 10.22 -18.92
CA GLU A 68 10.81 11.47 -19.13
C GLU A 68 10.02 12.66 -18.57
N ASP A 69 8.72 12.73 -18.91
CA ASP A 69 7.88 13.80 -18.43
C ASP A 69 7.69 13.74 -16.90
N PHE A 70 7.54 12.53 -16.35
CA PHE A 70 7.42 12.35 -14.91
C PHE A 70 8.70 12.77 -14.19
N ALA A 71 9.87 12.44 -14.72
CA ALA A 71 11.15 12.85 -14.14
C ALA A 71 11.33 14.37 -14.13
N GLN A 72 10.82 15.07 -15.15
CA GLN A 72 10.98 16.52 -15.28
C GLN A 72 9.91 17.34 -14.54
N TYR A 73 8.68 16.81 -14.44
CA TYR A 73 7.50 17.56 -14.00
C TYR A 73 6.71 16.90 -12.88
N GLY A 74 7.10 15.72 -12.38
CA GLY A 74 6.35 14.93 -11.42
C GLY A 74 6.03 15.64 -10.11
N ASP A 75 6.95 16.47 -9.63
CA ASP A 75 6.81 17.21 -8.36
C ASP A 75 6.09 18.56 -8.50
N LYS A 76 5.83 19.01 -9.73
CA LYS A 76 5.22 20.33 -9.98
C LYS A 76 3.70 20.25 -9.94
N ALA A 77 3.07 21.24 -9.31
CA ALA A 77 1.63 21.35 -9.32
C ALA A 77 1.10 21.68 -10.72
N PHE A 78 -0.14 21.28 -11.04
CA PHE A 78 -0.70 21.42 -12.39
C PHE A 78 -0.62 22.87 -12.93
N HIS A 79 -0.92 23.85 -12.09
CA HIS A 79 -0.95 25.27 -12.45
C HIS A 79 0.45 25.89 -12.63
N GLU A 80 1.51 25.21 -12.18
CA GLU A 80 2.91 25.64 -12.35
C GLU A 80 3.52 25.11 -13.65
N LEU A 81 2.81 24.21 -14.34
CA LEU A 81 3.27 23.62 -15.59
C LEU A 81 3.06 24.61 -16.75
N PRO A 82 3.97 24.63 -17.74
CA PRO A 82 3.71 25.32 -19.00
C PRO A 82 2.41 24.82 -19.65
N ASN A 83 1.69 25.70 -20.36
CA ASN A 83 0.40 25.36 -20.99
C ASN A 83 0.46 24.10 -21.87
N GLU A 84 1.54 23.92 -22.64
CA GLU A 84 1.73 22.73 -23.49
C GLU A 84 1.80 21.44 -22.66
N ILE A 85 2.47 21.50 -21.51
CA ILE A 85 2.61 20.36 -20.60
C ILE A 85 1.31 20.10 -19.84
N GLN A 86 0.55 21.15 -19.50
CA GLN A 86 -0.81 20.99 -18.96
C GLN A 86 -1.73 20.25 -19.92
N GLN A 87 -1.71 20.61 -21.20
CA GLN A 87 -2.47 19.92 -22.24
C GLN A 87 -2.01 18.47 -22.39
N LYS A 88 -0.70 18.23 -22.42
CA LYS A 88 -0.12 16.88 -22.48
C LYS A 88 -0.57 16.02 -21.29
N ARG A 89 -0.56 16.57 -20.08
CA ARG A 89 -1.01 15.91 -18.84
C ARG A 89 -2.52 15.66 -18.81
N ALA A 90 -3.29 16.50 -19.51
CA ALA A 90 -4.73 16.36 -19.64
C ALA A 90 -5.16 15.38 -20.73
N ASN A 91 -4.24 14.80 -21.50
CA ASN A 91 -4.57 13.88 -22.59
C ASN A 91 -5.36 12.64 -22.13
N PHE A 92 -6.14 12.10 -23.06
CA PHE A 92 -6.85 10.85 -22.89
C PHE A 92 -5.90 9.66 -22.86
N PHE A 93 -6.30 8.60 -22.17
CA PHE A 93 -5.62 7.31 -22.28
C PHE A 93 -5.89 6.72 -23.67
N ILE A 94 -4.84 6.60 -24.49
CA ILE A 94 -4.94 6.19 -25.90
C ILE A 94 -4.39 4.78 -26.07
N ASN A 95 -5.07 3.97 -26.88
CA ASN A 95 -4.53 2.69 -27.33
C ASN A 95 -3.39 2.95 -28.35
N PRO A 96 -2.17 2.44 -28.13
CA PRO A 96 -1.03 2.72 -29.01
C PRO A 96 -1.21 2.17 -30.43
N VAL A 97 -2.01 1.12 -30.61
CA VAL A 97 -2.24 0.48 -31.92
C VAL A 97 -3.34 1.20 -32.69
N THR A 98 -4.48 1.44 -32.05
CA THR A 98 -5.65 2.03 -32.74
C THR A 98 -5.66 3.57 -32.71
N GLN A 99 -4.81 4.19 -31.89
CA GLN A 99 -4.76 5.64 -31.66
C GLN A 99 -6.11 6.24 -31.20
N GLN A 100 -6.98 5.41 -30.60
CA GLN A 100 -8.28 5.84 -30.07
C GLN A 100 -8.26 5.94 -28.54
N PRO A 101 -9.02 6.87 -27.94
CA PRO A 101 -9.26 6.90 -26.50
C PRO A 101 -9.91 5.60 -26.03
N ILE A 102 -9.42 5.04 -24.92
CA ILE A 102 -9.99 3.84 -24.31
C ILE A 102 -10.17 4.03 -22.80
N ILE A 103 -11.04 3.22 -22.21
CA ILE A 103 -11.17 3.10 -20.77
C ILE A 103 -10.19 2.02 -20.30
N PRO A 104 -9.19 2.35 -19.45
CA PRO A 104 -8.27 1.34 -18.93
C PRO A 104 -8.99 0.29 -18.09
N GLY A 105 -8.57 -0.98 -18.20
CA GLY A 105 -9.12 -2.06 -17.39
C GLY A 105 -8.93 -1.83 -15.88
N SER A 106 -7.85 -1.15 -15.49
CA SER A 106 -7.60 -0.74 -14.10
C SER A 106 -8.65 0.26 -13.59
N SER A 107 -9.12 1.18 -14.45
CA SER A 107 -10.18 2.13 -14.12
C SER A 107 -11.52 1.43 -13.92
N LEU A 108 -11.90 0.51 -14.83
CA LEU A 108 -13.12 -0.29 -14.68
C LEU A 108 -13.09 -1.16 -13.43
N ARG A 109 -11.98 -1.86 -13.19
CA ARG A 109 -11.79 -2.68 -12.00
C ARG A 109 -11.89 -1.84 -10.72
N GLY A 110 -11.26 -0.68 -10.70
CA GLY A 110 -11.31 0.25 -9.57
C GLY A 110 -12.72 0.72 -9.28
N MET A 111 -13.44 1.17 -10.30
CA MET A 111 -14.84 1.59 -10.19
C MET A 111 -15.74 0.46 -9.65
N LEU A 112 -15.65 -0.74 -10.25
CA LEU A 112 -16.46 -1.89 -9.81
C LEU A 112 -16.14 -2.28 -8.37
N ARG A 113 -14.86 -2.33 -8.00
CA ARG A 113 -14.44 -2.60 -6.63
C ARG A 113 -15.06 -1.61 -5.65
N THR A 114 -14.99 -0.31 -5.95
CA THR A 114 -15.59 0.73 -5.10
C THR A 114 -17.09 0.53 -4.94
N LEU A 115 -17.81 0.22 -6.03
CA LEU A 115 -19.24 -0.07 -5.96
C LEU A 115 -19.53 -1.29 -5.08
N VAL A 116 -18.77 -2.38 -5.26
CA VAL A 116 -18.91 -3.58 -4.44
C VAL A 116 -18.63 -3.29 -2.96
N GLU A 117 -17.57 -2.54 -2.64
CA GLU A 117 -17.23 -2.13 -1.27
C GLU A 117 -18.38 -1.33 -0.62
N ILE A 118 -19.01 -0.43 -1.37
CA ILE A 118 -20.15 0.37 -0.90
C ILE A 118 -21.37 -0.54 -0.63
N VAL A 119 -21.80 -1.34 -1.61
CA VAL A 119 -23.03 -2.14 -1.47
C VAL A 119 -22.89 -3.27 -0.45
N SER A 120 -21.68 -3.77 -0.25
CA SER A 120 -21.39 -4.87 0.70
C SER A 120 -21.01 -4.39 2.10
N PHE A 121 -20.91 -3.07 2.32
CA PHE A 121 -20.38 -2.50 3.58
C PHE A 121 -19.02 -3.09 4.00
N SER A 122 -18.25 -3.64 3.05
CA SER A 122 -17.00 -4.36 3.31
C SER A 122 -15.77 -3.45 3.33
N LYS A 123 -15.97 -2.13 3.24
CA LYS A 123 -14.88 -1.17 3.40
C LYS A 123 -14.41 -1.22 4.85
N ILE A 124 -13.24 -1.82 5.06
CA ILE A 124 -12.55 -1.75 6.34
C ILE A 124 -12.07 -0.30 6.51
N ASP A 125 -12.78 0.46 7.33
CA ASP A 125 -12.37 1.80 7.75
C ASP A 125 -11.54 1.75 9.04
N GLU A 126 -11.03 2.89 9.52
CA GLU A 126 -10.32 2.96 10.80
C GLU A 126 -11.17 2.30 11.91
N VAL A 127 -10.64 1.21 12.47
CA VAL A 127 -11.33 0.40 13.49
C VAL A 127 -11.26 1.05 14.88
N ALA A 128 -10.55 2.17 15.02
CA ALA A 128 -10.33 2.84 16.29
C ALA A 128 -11.06 4.18 16.35
N ASP A 129 -11.78 4.43 17.44
CA ASP A 129 -12.44 5.73 17.72
C ASP A 129 -11.45 6.90 17.86
N SER A 130 -10.15 6.61 17.82
CA SER A 130 -9.09 7.61 17.87
C SER A 130 -7.94 7.22 16.94
N GLN A 131 -7.35 8.20 16.28
CA GLN A 131 -6.13 8.02 15.51
C GLN A 131 -5.02 7.52 16.43
N LEU A 132 -4.62 6.25 16.26
CA LEU A 132 -3.64 5.60 17.11
C LEU A 132 -2.24 6.18 16.85
N ILE A 133 -1.84 6.34 15.59
CA ILE A 133 -0.49 6.79 15.20
C ILE A 133 -0.59 7.76 14.02
N TYR A 134 0.24 8.81 14.03
CA TYR A 134 0.49 9.68 12.88
C TYR A 134 1.99 9.89 12.71
N ARG A 135 2.49 10.14 11.49
CA ARG A 135 3.94 10.18 11.24
C ARG A 135 4.53 11.53 11.64
N ALA A 136 5.10 11.64 12.85
CA ALA A 136 5.79 12.84 13.33
C ALA A 136 7.03 12.56 14.20
N VAL A 137 7.61 11.34 14.10
CA VAL A 137 8.76 10.91 14.92
C VAL A 137 9.97 11.86 14.83
N GLY A 138 10.27 12.35 13.62
CA GLY A 138 11.40 13.25 13.34
C GLY A 138 11.00 14.72 13.21
N ASP A 139 9.76 15.07 13.52
CA ASP A 139 9.27 16.44 13.42
C ASP A 139 9.74 17.26 14.65
N THR A 140 10.31 18.44 14.40
CA THR A 140 10.80 19.36 15.43
C THR A 140 9.77 20.44 15.78
N THR A 141 8.64 20.49 15.08
CA THR A 141 7.53 21.40 15.38
C THR A 141 6.70 20.89 16.56
N SER A 142 5.72 21.71 16.98
CA SER A 142 4.76 21.37 18.04
C SER A 142 3.98 20.07 17.75
N LEU A 143 3.84 19.68 16.48
CA LEU A 143 3.25 18.41 16.09
C LEU A 143 4.12 17.21 16.52
N GLY A 144 5.43 17.33 16.37
CA GLY A 144 6.40 16.32 16.81
C GLY A 144 6.50 16.23 18.33
N GLU A 145 6.39 17.36 19.04
CA GLU A 145 6.34 17.37 20.51
C GLU A 145 5.10 16.62 21.01
N ARG A 146 3.92 16.95 20.48
CA ARG A 146 2.66 16.23 20.81
C ARG A 146 2.71 14.75 20.47
N TYR A 147 3.39 14.38 19.39
CA TYR A 147 3.60 12.99 19.02
C TYR A 147 4.42 12.24 20.07
N ARG A 148 5.55 12.84 20.48
CA ARG A 148 6.44 12.26 21.50
C ARG A 148 5.72 12.17 22.85
N GLU A 149 5.00 13.20 23.28
CA GLU A 149 4.24 13.18 24.54
C GLU A 149 3.15 12.10 24.56
N ARG A 150 2.42 11.93 23.45
CA ARG A 150 1.28 11.01 23.38
C ARG A 150 1.73 9.55 23.26
N LEU A 151 2.79 9.29 22.49
CA LEU A 151 3.15 7.93 22.08
C LEU A 151 4.44 7.40 22.69
N LEU A 152 5.30 8.26 23.24
CA LEU A 152 6.60 7.88 23.77
C LEU A 152 6.72 8.23 25.26
N LYS A 153 7.48 7.40 25.98
CA LYS A 153 7.97 7.71 27.32
C LYS A 153 9.47 7.89 27.27
N ASN A 154 9.96 9.03 27.75
CA ASN A 154 11.39 9.26 27.91
C ASN A 154 11.89 8.51 29.15
N LEU A 155 12.90 7.65 28.98
CA LEU A 155 13.46 6.87 30.09
C LEU A 155 14.66 7.56 30.73
N ARG A 156 15.63 8.02 29.91
CA ARG A 156 16.80 8.89 30.21
C ARG A 156 17.66 9.05 28.93
N ASN A 157 18.52 10.07 28.83
CA ASN A 157 19.50 10.26 27.73
C ASN A 157 18.94 10.12 26.30
N ASN A 158 17.83 10.79 25.99
CA ASN A 158 17.21 10.77 24.66
C ASN A 158 16.76 9.37 24.18
N GLU A 159 16.66 8.40 25.10
CA GLU A 159 16.05 7.11 24.85
C GLU A 159 14.53 7.19 25.08
N TYR A 160 13.78 6.84 24.04
CA TYR A 160 12.33 6.84 24.03
C TYR A 160 11.82 5.41 23.84
N ILE A 161 10.87 4.99 24.68
CA ILE A 161 10.09 3.77 24.46
C ILE A 161 8.68 4.12 24.02
N PHE A 162 8.10 3.30 23.15
CA PHE A 162 6.69 3.43 22.81
C PHE A 162 5.81 3.01 23.99
N LEU A 163 4.79 3.80 24.26
CA LEU A 163 3.75 3.48 25.26
C LEU A 163 2.77 2.41 24.76
N MET A 164 2.81 2.09 23.47
CA MET A 164 1.95 1.05 22.88
C MET A 164 2.55 -0.33 23.07
N GLN A 165 1.71 -1.28 23.50
CA GLN A 165 2.02 -2.70 23.41
C GLN A 165 1.56 -3.22 22.05
N ALA A 166 2.45 -3.86 21.29
CA ALA A 166 2.09 -4.48 20.02
C ALA A 166 1.11 -5.64 20.29
N GLY A 167 -0.14 -5.49 19.85
CA GLY A 167 -1.14 -6.56 19.84
C GLY A 167 -1.15 -7.29 18.50
N TYR A 168 -1.38 -8.60 18.51
CA TYR A 168 -1.69 -9.38 17.32
C TYR A 168 -3.20 -9.47 17.16
N LYS A 169 -3.69 -9.20 15.94
CA LYS A 169 -5.09 -9.44 15.58
C LYS A 169 -5.22 -10.91 15.16
N LEU A 170 -5.76 -11.75 16.02
CA LEU A 170 -6.25 -13.07 15.63
C LEU A 170 -7.55 -12.86 14.86
N LEU A 171 -7.51 -12.99 13.53
CA LEU A 171 -8.72 -13.14 12.75
C LEU A 171 -9.30 -14.52 13.05
N SER A 172 -10.37 -14.56 13.83
CA SER A 172 -11.28 -15.70 13.85
C SER A 172 -12.06 -15.68 12.53
N ILE A 173 -11.88 -16.72 11.72
CA ILE A 173 -12.73 -17.02 10.56
C ILE A 173 -13.88 -17.89 11.05
#